data_AF-A0A7Y5VTA0-F1
#
_entry.id   AF-A0A7Y5VTA0-F1
#
_cell.length_a   1.000
_cell.length_b   1.000
_cell.length_c   1.000
_cell.angle_alpha   90.00
_cell.angle_beta   90.00
_cell.angle_gamma   90.00
#
_symmetry.space_group_name_H-M   'P 1'
#
loop_
_entity.id
_entity.type
_entity.pdbx_description
1 polymer ?
#
loop_
_entity_poly.entity_id
_entity_poly.type
_entity_poly.pdbx_seq_one_letter_code
_entity_poly.pdbx_strand_id
1 'polypeptide(L)'
;MNESDCESRPAPVPKRSTLERCVAAGVCVVVVLCAVAVIQRDRLRAWWWTRQWLGAVDAEHRRGYQTLLTAMGDDAAPSLLPLLADERAEVRAAAAGMLIRASGRDVRAALTAALSDSNAAVRDEAAHVLAFAHGESALAELSREVFNARGDVALAICVAIGRMETDAAGRFLADILRHHPEPDVRAQAAELLGLRRDAAATAALTERLSDDAPVDRMLFIERRARDAAAFAASSGSGAAVDGDMRRGWRVADYVHRALEQIRSPEEGPATSQPVAGGST
;
A
#
# COMPACT_ATOMS: atom_id res chain seq x y z
N MET A 1 -5.66 -26.04 -87.02
CA MET A 1 -6.28 -26.92 -86.01
C MET A 1 -5.48 -28.21 -85.97
N ASN A 2 -4.97 -28.75 -84.87
CA ASN A 2 -5.01 -28.39 -83.45
C ASN A 2 -3.78 -29.08 -82.84
N GLU A 3 -2.83 -28.33 -82.31
CA GLU A 3 -1.87 -28.86 -81.34
C GLU A 3 -2.68 -29.19 -80.09
N SER A 4 -2.82 -30.48 -79.79
CA SER A 4 -3.63 -30.96 -78.68
C SER A 4 -2.75 -31.00 -77.43
N ASP A 5 -3.18 -30.22 -76.44
CA ASP A 5 -2.56 -30.03 -75.13
C ASP A 5 -2.10 -31.35 -74.48
N CYS A 6 -0.80 -31.43 -74.18
CA CYS A 6 -0.24 -32.37 -73.23
C CYS A 6 -0.64 -31.95 -71.81
N GLU A 7 -1.88 -32.24 -71.43
CA GLU A 7 -2.37 -32.02 -70.07
C GLU A 7 -1.77 -33.11 -69.15
N SER A 8 -0.61 -32.78 -68.57
CA SER A 8 0.05 -33.61 -67.58
C SER A 8 -0.83 -33.72 -66.33
N ARG A 9 -1.45 -34.90 -66.16
CA ARG A 9 -2.24 -35.25 -64.97
C ARG A 9 -1.39 -34.97 -63.71
N PRO A 10 -1.81 -34.10 -62.78
CA PRO A 10 -1.07 -33.89 -61.55
C PRO A 10 -1.04 -35.21 -60.77
N ALA A 11 0.17 -35.62 -60.36
CA ALA A 11 0.36 -36.82 -59.58
C ALA A 11 -0.50 -36.78 -58.30
N PRO A 12 -1.10 -37.92 -57.88
CA PRO A 12 -1.91 -37.95 -56.68
C PRO A 12 -1.06 -37.57 -55.47
N VAL A 13 -1.46 -36.50 -54.77
CA VAL A 13 -0.80 -36.06 -53.54
C VAL A 13 -0.85 -37.21 -52.53
N PRO A 14 0.29 -37.71 -52.00
CA PRO A 14 0.29 -38.85 -51.10
C PRO A 14 -0.51 -38.51 -49.83
N LYS A 15 -1.53 -39.32 -49.51
CA LYS A 15 -2.31 -39.19 -48.28
C LYS A 15 -1.39 -39.48 -47.10
N ARG A 16 -1.00 -38.45 -46.33
CA ARG A 16 -0.22 -38.60 -45.10
C ARG A 16 -0.81 -39.70 -44.21
N SER A 17 0.06 -40.62 -43.78
CA SER A 17 -0.32 -41.78 -42.98
C SER A 17 -1.00 -41.34 -41.68
N THR A 18 -1.91 -42.16 -41.14
CA THR A 18 -2.56 -41.89 -39.85
C THR A 18 -1.54 -41.67 -38.73
N LEU A 19 -0.39 -42.36 -38.78
CA LEU A 19 0.73 -42.21 -37.87
C LEU A 19 1.33 -40.80 -37.90
N GLU A 20 1.57 -40.23 -39.08
CA GLU A 20 2.09 -38.85 -39.22
C GLU A 20 1.12 -37.81 -38.62
N ARG A 21 -0.19 -38.03 -38.78
CA ARG A 21 -1.22 -37.18 -38.16
C ARG A 21 -1.23 -37.30 -36.64
N CYS A 22 -1.09 -38.51 -36.10
CA CYS A 22 -0.98 -38.73 -34.66
C CYS A 22 0.28 -38.12 -34.06
N VAL A 23 1.43 -38.27 -34.73
CA VAL A 23 2.70 -37.66 -34.29
C VAL A 23 2.62 -36.14 -34.35
N ALA A 24 2.09 -35.57 -35.45
CA ALA A 24 1.91 -34.13 -35.57
C ALA A 24 0.96 -33.58 -34.49
N ALA A 25 -0.14 -34.28 -34.21
CA ALA A 25 -1.05 -33.92 -33.12
C ALA A 25 -0.34 -33.98 -31.75
N GLY A 26 0.45 -35.02 -31.50
CA GLY A 26 1.24 -35.16 -30.26
C GLY A 26 2.25 -34.02 -30.08
N VAL A 27 2.99 -33.66 -31.13
CA VAL A 27 3.94 -32.53 -31.10
C VAL A 27 3.20 -31.21 -30.85
N CYS A 28 2.06 -30.98 -31.53
CA CYS A 28 1.26 -29.78 -31.29
C CYS A 28 0.78 -29.68 -29.83
N VAL A 29 0.34 -30.79 -29.23
CA VAL A 29 -0.05 -30.82 -27.81
C VAL A 29 1.12 -30.45 -26.90
N VAL A 30 2.32 -31.02 -27.12
CA VAL A 30 3.51 -30.71 -26.32
C VAL A 30 3.90 -29.23 -26.47
N VAL A 31 3.87 -28.68 -27.69
CA VAL A 31 4.18 -27.26 -27.94
C VAL A 31 3.17 -26.36 -27.21
N VAL A 32 1.89 -26.68 -27.27
CA VAL A 32 0.84 -25.93 -26.55
C VAL A 32 1.05 -26.01 -25.04
N LEU A 33 1.35 -27.19 -24.49
CA LEU A 33 1.63 -27.34 -23.06
C LEU A 33 2.87 -26.56 -22.62
N CYS A 34 3.95 -26.59 -23.41
CA CYS A 34 5.15 -25.79 -23.16
C CYS A 34 4.84 -24.28 -23.24
N ALA A 35 4.05 -23.84 -24.21
CA ALA A 35 3.63 -22.45 -24.32
C ALA A 35 2.80 -22.01 -23.12
N VAL A 36 1.85 -22.84 -22.66
CA VAL A 36 1.06 -22.58 -21.45
C VAL A 36 1.97 -22.51 -20.22
N ALA A 37 2.95 -23.40 -20.07
CA ALA A 37 3.88 -23.38 -18.95
C ALA A 37 4.76 -22.11 -18.93
N VAL A 38 5.16 -21.60 -20.11
CA VAL A 38 5.91 -20.34 -20.23
C VAL A 38 5.01 -19.15 -19.88
N ILE A 39 3.76 -19.14 -20.35
CA ILE A 39 2.79 -18.08 -20.06
C ILE A 39 2.44 -18.05 -18.56
N GLN A 40 2.28 -19.21 -17.93
CA GLN A 40 1.93 -19.33 -16.51
C GLN A 40 3.16 -19.30 -15.58
N ARG A 41 4.37 -19.13 -16.11
CA ARG A 41 5.63 -19.28 -15.36
C ARG A 41 5.65 -18.41 -14.12
N ASP A 42 5.29 -17.14 -14.28
CA ASP A 42 5.42 -16.17 -13.19
C ASP A 42 4.29 -16.34 -12.16
N ARG A 43 3.10 -16.77 -12.57
CA ARG A 43 2.03 -17.19 -11.65
C ARG A 43 2.37 -18.44 -10.84
N LEU A 44 2.97 -19.44 -11.47
CA LEU A 44 3.44 -20.65 -10.79
C LEU A 44 4.55 -20.32 -9.79
N ARG A 45 5.47 -19.42 -10.17
CA ARG A 45 6.52 -18.92 -9.27
C ARG A 45 5.93 -18.14 -8.10
N ALA A 46 4.98 -17.24 -8.35
CA ALA A 46 4.32 -16.46 -7.31
C ALA A 46 3.59 -17.35 -6.30
N TRP A 47 2.82 -18.32 -6.79
CA TRP A 47 2.18 -19.30 -5.92
C TRP A 47 3.21 -20.09 -5.08
N TRP A 48 4.29 -20.57 -5.70
CA TRP A 48 5.31 -21.34 -5.01
C TRP A 48 6.07 -20.49 -3.98
N TRP A 49 6.49 -19.28 -4.31
CA TRP A 49 7.16 -18.35 -3.38
C TRP A 49 6.25 -17.93 -2.23
N THR A 50 4.96 -17.71 -2.49
CA THR A 50 3.98 -17.41 -1.45
C THR A 50 3.88 -18.57 -0.44
N ARG A 51 3.85 -19.81 -0.93
CA ARG A 51 3.83 -20.99 -0.06
C ARG A 51 5.12 -21.15 0.75
N GLN A 52 6.28 -20.90 0.14
CA GLN A 52 7.55 -20.95 0.87
C GLN A 52 7.64 -19.84 1.91
N TRP A 53 7.15 -18.65 1.61
CA TRP A 53 7.09 -17.54 2.54
C TRP A 53 6.24 -17.87 3.78
N LEU A 54 5.07 -18.51 3.61
CA LEU A 54 4.23 -18.96 4.72
C LEU A 54 4.90 -20.06 5.56
N GLY A 55 5.71 -20.92 4.94
CA GLY A 55 6.43 -22.01 5.62
C GLY A 55 7.80 -21.60 6.20
N ALA A 56 8.31 -20.41 5.88
CA ALA A 56 9.65 -20.00 6.27
C ALA A 56 9.72 -19.62 7.75
N VAL A 57 10.56 -20.33 8.49
CA VAL A 57 10.81 -20.10 9.92
C VAL A 57 11.71 -18.86 10.12
N ASP A 58 12.70 -18.68 9.24
CA ASP A 58 13.68 -17.60 9.36
C ASP A 58 13.14 -16.26 8.83
N ALA A 59 13.47 -15.18 9.54
CA ALA A 59 13.08 -13.82 9.12
C ALA A 59 13.75 -13.38 7.82
N GLU A 60 15.00 -13.80 7.57
CA GLU A 60 15.75 -13.44 6.36
C GLU A 60 15.14 -14.10 5.11
N HIS A 61 14.88 -15.41 5.17
CA HIS A 61 14.19 -16.13 4.10
C HIS A 61 12.82 -15.52 3.80
N ARG A 62 12.06 -15.13 4.84
CA ARG A 62 10.78 -14.43 4.64
C ARG A 62 10.95 -13.10 3.89
N ARG A 63 11.94 -12.29 4.25
CA ARG A 63 12.21 -11.02 3.55
C ARG A 63 12.58 -11.23 2.08
N GLY A 64 13.39 -12.25 1.79
CA GLY A 64 13.76 -12.60 0.42
C GLY A 64 12.55 -12.90 -0.45
N TYR A 65 11.62 -13.74 0.03
CA TYR A 65 10.39 -14.03 -0.71
C TYR A 65 9.48 -12.81 -0.83
N GLN A 66 9.38 -11.98 0.21
CA GLN A 66 8.61 -10.74 0.14
C GLN A 66 9.11 -9.82 -0.98
N THR A 67 10.42 -9.60 -1.05
CA THR A 67 11.02 -8.78 -2.12
C THR A 67 10.71 -9.34 -3.52
N LEU A 68 10.82 -10.66 -3.69
CA LEU A 68 10.51 -11.31 -4.97
C LEU A 68 9.03 -11.21 -5.35
N LEU A 69 8.13 -11.42 -4.39
CA LEU A 69 6.68 -11.30 -4.58
C LEU A 69 6.27 -9.87 -4.93
N THR A 70 6.79 -8.88 -4.21
CA THR A 70 6.57 -7.47 -4.51
C THR A 70 7.09 -7.09 -5.89
N ALA A 71 8.27 -7.57 -6.30
CA ALA A 71 8.85 -7.24 -7.58
C ALA A 71 8.01 -7.72 -8.79
N MET A 72 7.22 -8.78 -8.62
CA MET A 72 6.32 -9.31 -9.66
C MET A 72 5.06 -8.47 -9.88
N GLY A 73 4.65 -7.62 -8.92
CA GLY A 73 3.46 -6.77 -9.07
C GLY A 73 2.19 -7.58 -9.33
N ASP A 74 1.49 -7.27 -10.43
CA ASP A 74 0.20 -7.88 -10.79
C ASP A 74 0.26 -9.42 -10.95
N ASP A 75 1.40 -9.98 -11.35
CA ASP A 75 1.55 -11.43 -11.49
C ASP A 75 1.52 -12.17 -10.13
N ALA A 76 1.87 -11.47 -9.04
CA ALA A 76 1.78 -11.99 -7.68
C ALA A 76 0.39 -11.83 -7.06
N ALA A 77 -0.44 -10.93 -7.58
CA ALA A 77 -1.74 -10.60 -7.00
C ALA A 77 -2.64 -11.83 -6.80
N PRO A 78 -2.78 -12.78 -7.75
CA PRO A 78 -3.63 -13.96 -7.56
C PRO A 78 -3.21 -14.85 -6.38
N SER A 79 -1.92 -14.90 -6.06
CA SER A 79 -1.42 -15.66 -4.89
C SER A 79 -1.50 -14.89 -3.58
N LEU A 80 -1.44 -13.56 -3.62
CA LEU A 80 -1.42 -12.70 -2.43
C LEU A 80 -2.82 -12.29 -1.96
N LEU A 81 -3.77 -12.07 -2.87
CA LEU A 81 -5.13 -11.63 -2.52
C LEU A 81 -5.85 -12.55 -1.51
N PRO A 82 -5.79 -13.90 -1.62
CA PRO A 82 -6.41 -14.77 -0.62
C PRO A 82 -5.84 -14.59 0.79
N LEU A 83 -4.58 -14.15 0.91
CA LEU A 83 -3.90 -13.96 2.20
C LEU A 83 -4.35 -12.71 2.94
N LEU A 84 -5.08 -11.79 2.30
CA LEU A 84 -5.74 -10.69 2.98
C LEU A 84 -6.88 -11.15 3.89
N ALA A 85 -7.28 -12.43 3.81
CA ALA A 85 -8.26 -13.06 4.71
C ALA A 85 -7.62 -14.09 5.65
N ASP A 86 -6.29 -14.15 5.75
CA ASP A 86 -5.59 -15.08 6.64
C ASP A 86 -5.93 -14.81 8.12
N GLU A 87 -5.97 -15.85 8.95
CA GLU A 87 -6.27 -15.71 10.39
C GLU A 87 -5.23 -14.85 11.11
N ARG A 88 -3.97 -14.90 10.67
CA ARG A 88 -2.85 -14.19 11.27
C ARG A 88 -2.76 -12.77 10.74
N ALA A 89 -2.87 -11.79 11.64
CA ALA A 89 -2.76 -10.38 11.27
C ALA A 89 -1.41 -10.02 10.63
N GLU A 90 -0.30 -10.67 11.04
CA GLU A 90 1.00 -10.40 10.43
C GLU A 90 1.05 -10.86 8.97
N VAL A 91 0.36 -11.95 8.64
CA VAL A 91 0.26 -12.47 7.28
C VAL A 91 -0.57 -11.52 6.42
N ARG A 92 -1.74 -11.09 6.94
CA ARG A 92 -2.60 -10.11 6.25
C ARG A 92 -1.88 -8.79 5.98
N ALA A 93 -1.16 -8.25 6.96
CA ALA A 93 -0.43 -6.99 6.81
C ALA A 93 0.70 -7.11 5.78
N ALA A 94 1.47 -8.20 5.83
CA ALA A 94 2.52 -8.46 4.84
C ALA A 94 1.95 -8.68 3.43
N ALA A 95 0.82 -9.37 3.29
CA ALA A 95 0.13 -9.54 2.01
C ALA A 95 -0.33 -8.20 1.43
N ALA A 96 -0.94 -7.34 2.25
CA ALA A 96 -1.31 -5.98 1.86
C ALA A 96 -0.09 -5.18 1.38
N GLY A 97 0.99 -5.16 2.17
CA GLY A 97 2.23 -4.45 1.82
C GLY A 97 2.91 -4.97 0.55
N MET A 98 2.87 -6.30 0.31
CA MET A 98 3.47 -6.88 -0.90
C MET A 98 2.75 -6.49 -2.20
N LEU A 99 1.47 -6.07 -2.11
CA LEU A 99 0.66 -5.63 -3.25
C LEU A 99 0.99 -4.20 -3.71
N ILE A 100 2.00 -3.54 -3.14
CA ILE A 100 2.42 -2.15 -3.46
C ILE A 100 2.74 -1.89 -4.94
N ARG A 101 3.10 -2.92 -5.71
CA ARG A 101 3.39 -2.82 -7.15
C ARG A 101 2.29 -3.40 -8.05
N ALA A 102 1.17 -3.82 -7.46
CA ALA A 102 0.04 -4.37 -8.19
C ALA A 102 -1.04 -3.27 -8.35
N SER A 103 -1.51 -3.09 -9.58
CA SER A 103 -2.40 -2.01 -9.98
C SER A 103 -3.78 -2.51 -10.41
N GLY A 104 -4.02 -3.83 -10.36
CA GLY A 104 -5.30 -4.44 -10.72
C GLY A 104 -6.50 -3.87 -9.94
N ARG A 105 -7.67 -3.80 -10.61
CA ARG A 105 -8.93 -3.37 -9.97
C ARG A 105 -9.27 -4.21 -8.75
N ASP A 106 -9.05 -5.53 -8.83
CA ASP A 106 -9.33 -6.46 -7.73
C ASP A 106 -8.40 -6.21 -6.53
N VAL A 107 -7.15 -5.82 -6.79
CA VAL A 107 -6.19 -5.41 -5.76
C VAL A 107 -6.68 -4.18 -5.02
N ARG A 108 -7.07 -3.14 -5.77
CA ARG A 108 -7.62 -1.93 -5.18
C ARG A 108 -8.85 -2.23 -4.32
N ALA A 109 -9.80 -3.01 -4.84
CA ALA A 109 -11.01 -3.37 -4.09
C ALA A 109 -10.70 -4.15 -2.80
N ALA A 110 -9.77 -5.10 -2.85
CA ALA A 110 -9.36 -5.86 -1.68
C ALA A 110 -8.63 -5.01 -0.63
N LEU A 111 -7.78 -4.08 -1.07
CA LEU A 111 -7.10 -3.14 -0.18
C LEU A 111 -8.08 -2.14 0.45
N THR A 112 -9.06 -1.64 -0.30
CA THR A 112 -10.14 -0.80 0.24
C THR A 112 -10.90 -1.56 1.34
N ALA A 113 -11.21 -2.85 1.13
CA ALA A 113 -11.83 -3.68 2.15
C ALA A 113 -10.91 -3.88 3.39
N ALA A 114 -9.60 -4.03 3.18
CA ALA A 114 -8.62 -4.19 4.26
C ALA A 114 -8.45 -2.95 5.16
N LEU A 115 -8.93 -1.76 4.74
CA LEU A 115 -9.05 -0.59 5.63
C LEU A 115 -10.02 -0.83 6.79
N SER A 116 -10.91 -1.82 6.67
CA SER A 116 -11.83 -2.24 7.73
C SER A 116 -11.31 -3.40 8.59
N ASP A 117 -10.04 -3.79 8.44
CA ASP A 117 -9.48 -4.89 9.22
C ASP A 117 -9.46 -4.55 10.73
N SER A 118 -9.73 -5.56 11.56
CA SER A 118 -9.63 -5.46 13.01
C SER A 118 -8.24 -5.04 13.52
N ASN A 119 -7.18 -5.40 12.79
CA ASN A 119 -5.81 -5.15 13.17
C ASN A 119 -5.29 -3.83 12.56
N ALA A 120 -4.75 -2.98 13.42
CA ALA A 120 -4.23 -1.67 13.08
C ALA A 120 -3.09 -1.69 12.04
N ALA A 121 -2.20 -2.69 12.07
CA ALA A 121 -1.09 -2.81 11.13
C ALA A 121 -1.57 -3.17 9.71
N VAL A 122 -2.61 -4.00 9.61
CA VAL A 122 -3.23 -4.34 8.31
C VAL A 122 -3.86 -3.09 7.68
N ARG A 123 -4.62 -2.32 8.48
CA ARG A 123 -5.22 -1.06 8.02
C ARG A 123 -4.16 -0.07 7.54
N ASP A 124 -3.03 0.02 8.23
CA ASP A 124 -1.94 0.92 7.88
C ASP A 124 -1.23 0.53 6.58
N GLU A 125 -0.98 -0.76 6.38
CA GLU A 125 -0.41 -1.25 5.12
C GLU A 125 -1.39 -1.10 3.96
N ALA A 126 -2.68 -1.35 4.18
CA ALA A 126 -3.70 -1.08 3.18
C ALA A 126 -3.76 0.41 2.80
N ALA A 127 -3.76 1.30 3.80
CA ALA A 127 -3.73 2.74 3.59
C ALA A 127 -2.47 3.20 2.87
N HIS A 128 -1.31 2.65 3.24
CA HIS A 128 -0.03 2.89 2.59
C HIS A 128 -0.10 2.50 1.11
N VAL A 129 -0.54 1.28 0.81
CA VAL A 129 -0.56 0.78 -0.56
C VAL A 129 -1.56 1.55 -1.42
N LEU A 130 -2.74 1.87 -0.90
CA LEU A 130 -3.73 2.71 -1.60
C LEU A 130 -3.17 4.08 -1.95
N ALA A 131 -2.42 4.71 -1.03
CA ALA A 131 -1.82 6.01 -1.28
C ALA A 131 -0.71 5.97 -2.35
N PHE A 132 0.19 5.00 -2.26
CA PHE A 132 1.39 4.94 -3.10
C PHE A 132 1.16 4.27 -4.46
N ALA A 133 0.38 3.19 -4.51
CA ALA A 133 0.15 2.42 -5.74
C ALA A 133 -1.03 2.97 -6.56
N HIS A 134 -2.06 3.48 -5.89
CA HIS A 134 -3.29 3.91 -6.55
C HIS A 134 -3.51 5.43 -6.53
N GLY A 135 -2.92 6.14 -5.56
CA GLY A 135 -2.84 7.60 -5.51
C GLY A 135 -4.15 8.29 -5.83
N GLU A 136 -4.12 9.15 -6.85
CA GLU A 136 -5.27 9.96 -7.27
C GLU A 136 -6.49 9.13 -7.69
N SER A 137 -6.28 7.92 -8.24
CA SER A 137 -7.39 7.02 -8.60
C SER A 137 -8.13 6.44 -7.40
N ALA A 138 -7.46 6.34 -6.24
CA ALA A 138 -8.07 5.96 -4.98
C ALA A 138 -8.67 7.16 -4.23
N LEU A 139 -8.11 8.37 -4.41
CA LEU A 139 -8.54 9.57 -3.72
C LEU A 139 -10.05 9.82 -3.87
N ALA A 140 -10.59 9.76 -5.08
CA ALA A 140 -12.01 10.04 -5.31
C ALA A 140 -12.96 9.04 -4.61
N GLU A 141 -12.54 7.79 -4.46
CA GLU A 141 -13.30 6.74 -3.77
C GLU A 141 -13.20 6.93 -2.25
N LEU A 142 -11.98 7.08 -1.73
CA LEU A 142 -11.70 7.29 -0.31
C LEU A 142 -12.32 8.58 0.24
N SER A 143 -12.38 9.62 -0.57
CA SER A 143 -13.01 10.89 -0.21
C SER A 143 -14.50 10.74 0.10
N ARG A 144 -15.22 9.87 -0.59
CA ARG A 144 -16.63 9.61 -0.27
C ARG A 144 -16.75 8.71 0.95
N GLU A 145 -15.89 7.71 1.02
CA GLU A 145 -15.97 6.69 2.06
C GLU A 145 -15.63 7.24 3.46
N VAL A 146 -14.71 8.20 3.58
CA VAL A 146 -14.31 8.74 4.89
C VAL A 146 -15.49 9.27 5.70
N PHE A 147 -16.47 9.91 5.05
CA PHE A 147 -17.65 10.49 5.71
C PHE A 147 -18.75 9.47 6.03
N ASN A 148 -18.70 8.28 5.43
CA ASN A 148 -19.63 7.18 5.69
C ASN A 148 -19.05 6.18 6.71
N ALA A 149 -17.73 6.06 6.76
CA ALA A 149 -17.00 5.23 7.70
C ALA A 149 -17.05 5.80 9.12
N ARG A 150 -16.73 4.96 10.12
CA ARG A 150 -16.69 5.36 11.53
C ARG A 150 -15.47 4.82 12.25
N GLY A 151 -15.03 5.54 13.29
CA GLY A 151 -13.93 5.13 14.17
C GLY A 151 -12.64 4.78 13.41
N ASP A 152 -12.08 3.61 13.72
CA ASP A 152 -10.80 3.14 13.19
C ASP A 152 -10.74 3.04 11.66
N VAL A 153 -11.88 2.80 11.01
CA VAL A 153 -11.96 2.72 9.54
C VAL A 153 -11.84 4.11 8.93
N ALA A 154 -12.56 5.09 9.47
CA ALA A 154 -12.47 6.49 9.03
C ALA A 154 -11.06 7.05 9.26
N LEU A 155 -10.43 6.70 10.38
CA LEU A 155 -9.03 7.04 10.66
C LEU A 155 -8.07 6.43 9.61
N ALA A 156 -8.22 5.15 9.27
CA ALA A 156 -7.39 4.50 8.27
C ALA A 156 -7.55 5.13 6.88
N ILE A 157 -8.78 5.48 6.48
CA ILE A 157 -9.05 6.21 5.23
C ILE A 157 -8.39 7.60 5.26
N CYS A 158 -8.54 8.34 6.37
CA CYS A 158 -7.91 9.65 6.53
C CYS A 158 -6.38 9.55 6.42
N VAL A 159 -5.76 8.52 7.00
CA VAL A 159 -4.32 8.24 6.88
C VAL A 159 -3.94 7.94 5.43
N ALA A 160 -4.72 7.10 4.73
CA ALA A 160 -4.47 6.80 3.31
C ALA A 160 -4.44 8.08 2.48
N ILE A 161 -5.41 8.97 2.66
CA ILE A 161 -5.48 10.26 1.98
C ILE A 161 -4.26 11.13 2.36
N GLY A 162 -3.92 11.23 3.65
CA GLY A 162 -2.79 12.09 4.06
C GLY A 162 -1.42 11.63 3.58
N ARG A 163 -1.26 10.34 3.30
CA ARG A 163 -0.04 9.77 2.69
C ARG A 163 0.08 10.06 1.20
N MET A 164 -0.98 10.51 0.52
CA MET A 164 -0.92 10.89 -0.88
C MET A 164 -0.25 12.26 -1.02
N GLU A 165 0.91 12.35 -1.67
CA GLU A 165 1.68 13.58 -1.84
C GLU A 165 1.11 14.52 -2.93
N THR A 166 -0.21 14.77 -2.89
CA THR A 166 -0.89 15.65 -3.87
C THR A 166 -1.61 16.81 -3.19
N ASP A 167 -1.70 17.95 -3.88
CA ASP A 167 -2.45 19.13 -3.39
C ASP A 167 -3.95 18.85 -3.24
N ALA A 168 -4.49 17.91 -4.04
CA ALA A 168 -5.87 17.46 -3.92
C ALA A 168 -6.11 16.74 -2.59
N ALA A 169 -5.17 15.89 -2.15
CA ALA A 169 -5.26 15.22 -0.86
C ALA A 169 -5.15 16.23 0.31
N GLY A 170 -4.28 17.23 0.20
CA GLY A 170 -4.16 18.31 1.20
C GLY A 170 -5.46 19.11 1.35
N ARG A 171 -6.07 19.52 0.22
CA ARG A 171 -7.39 20.17 0.22
C ARG A 171 -8.46 19.29 0.87
N PHE A 172 -8.46 18.00 0.55
CA PHE A 172 -9.44 17.09 1.10
C PHE A 172 -9.26 16.84 2.60
N LEU A 173 -8.02 16.78 3.10
CA LEU A 173 -7.75 16.74 4.54
C LEU A 173 -8.27 18.01 5.25
N ALA A 174 -8.15 19.19 4.62
CA ALA A 174 -8.73 20.41 5.15
C ALA A 174 -10.27 20.35 5.21
N ASP A 175 -10.92 19.72 4.23
CA ASP A 175 -12.37 19.47 4.26
C ASP A 175 -12.78 18.49 5.36
N ILE A 176 -12.02 17.42 5.56
CA ILE A 176 -12.22 16.48 6.69
C ILE A 176 -12.13 17.22 8.02
N LEU A 177 -11.09 18.05 8.21
CA LEU A 177 -10.92 18.85 9.41
C LEU A 177 -12.10 19.80 9.69
N ARG A 178 -12.71 20.37 8.65
CA ARG A 178 -13.85 21.29 8.77
C ARG A 178 -15.17 20.57 9.05
N HIS A 179 -15.40 19.43 8.39
CA HIS A 179 -16.75 18.90 8.24
C HIS A 179 -16.96 17.50 8.83
N HIS A 180 -15.89 16.77 9.19
CA HIS A 180 -16.05 15.41 9.67
C HIS A 180 -16.71 15.38 11.07
N PRO A 181 -17.74 14.55 11.28
CA PRO A 181 -18.49 14.54 12.54
C PRO A 181 -17.65 14.06 13.73
N GLU A 182 -16.77 13.07 13.50
CA GLU A 182 -15.95 12.48 14.57
C GLU A 182 -14.71 13.34 14.91
N PRO A 183 -14.52 13.70 16.20
CA PRO A 183 -13.36 14.47 16.66
C PRO A 183 -12.01 13.81 16.37
N ASP A 184 -11.91 12.50 16.59
CA ASP A 184 -10.66 11.74 16.36
C ASP A 184 -10.18 11.89 14.90
N VAL A 185 -11.11 11.86 13.95
CA VAL A 185 -10.80 11.97 12.51
C VAL A 185 -10.42 13.40 12.14
N ARG A 186 -11.05 14.42 12.74
CA ARG A 186 -10.62 15.81 12.57
C ARG A 186 -9.21 16.04 13.10
N ALA A 187 -8.91 15.52 14.29
CA ALA A 187 -7.57 15.59 14.87
C ALA A 187 -6.54 14.85 14.00
N GLN A 188 -6.89 13.68 13.46
CA GLN A 188 -6.04 12.95 12.53
C GLN A 188 -5.76 13.76 11.26
N ALA A 189 -6.77 14.44 10.71
CA ALA A 189 -6.58 15.31 9.55
C ALA A 189 -5.65 16.49 9.88
N ALA A 190 -5.81 17.14 11.04
CA ALA A 190 -4.90 18.19 11.48
C ALA A 190 -3.45 17.69 11.62
N GLU A 191 -3.25 16.53 12.25
CA GLU A 191 -1.94 15.89 12.38
C GLU A 191 -1.29 15.64 11.01
N LEU A 192 -2.05 15.10 10.05
CA LEU A 192 -1.55 14.81 8.71
C LEU A 192 -1.22 16.09 7.92
N LEU A 193 -2.01 17.15 8.04
CA LEU A 193 -1.73 18.45 7.43
C LEU A 193 -0.43 19.06 7.99
N GLY A 194 -0.21 18.93 9.30
CA GLY A 194 1.02 19.36 9.96
C GLY A 194 2.26 18.59 9.49
N LEU A 195 2.16 17.26 9.38
CA LEU A 195 3.25 16.41 8.86
C LEU A 195 3.62 16.74 7.42
N ARG A 196 2.63 17.04 6.59
CA ARG A 196 2.81 17.47 5.21
C ARG A 196 3.37 18.89 5.10
N ARG A 197 3.35 19.66 6.19
CA ARG A 197 3.64 21.10 6.21
C ARG A 197 2.83 21.87 5.18
N ASP A 198 1.55 21.51 5.04
CA ASP A 198 0.67 22.08 4.02
C ASP A 198 0.27 23.53 4.38
N ALA A 199 1.00 24.49 3.83
CA ALA A 199 0.74 25.91 4.07
C ALA A 199 -0.65 26.37 3.59
N ALA A 200 -1.25 25.70 2.61
CA ALA A 200 -2.60 26.03 2.13
C ALA A 200 -3.69 25.66 3.16
N ALA A 201 -3.41 24.72 4.06
CA ALA A 201 -4.32 24.31 5.12
C ALA A 201 -4.33 25.24 6.34
N THR A 202 -3.46 26.25 6.41
CA THR A 202 -3.35 27.17 7.54
C THR A 202 -4.67 27.85 7.90
N ALA A 203 -5.47 28.26 6.91
CA ALA A 203 -6.79 28.84 7.14
C ALA A 203 -7.75 27.83 7.81
N ALA A 204 -7.81 26.61 7.29
CA ALA A 204 -8.66 25.55 7.84
C ALA A 204 -8.26 25.14 9.26
N LEU A 205 -6.95 25.06 9.52
CA LEU A 205 -6.41 24.84 10.86
C LEU A 205 -6.81 25.98 11.81
N THR A 206 -6.61 27.24 11.40
CA THR A 206 -6.94 28.40 12.24
C THR A 206 -8.42 28.44 12.64
N GLU A 207 -9.33 28.06 11.74
CA GLU A 207 -10.76 27.97 12.02
C GLU A 207 -11.13 26.91 13.07
N ARG A 208 -10.29 25.89 13.29
CA ARG A 208 -10.51 24.81 14.25
C ARG A 208 -9.69 24.93 15.54
N LEU A 209 -9.03 26.07 15.77
CA LEU A 209 -8.30 26.35 17.01
C LEU A 209 -9.16 26.35 18.28
N SER A 210 -10.48 26.50 18.15
CA SER A 210 -11.43 26.43 19.26
C SER A 210 -12.20 25.10 19.34
N ASP A 211 -11.77 24.07 18.61
CA ASP A 211 -12.39 22.74 18.69
C ASP A 211 -11.93 22.00 19.96
N ASP A 212 -12.68 22.20 21.04
CA ASP A 212 -12.45 21.59 22.34
C ASP A 212 -12.88 20.12 22.45
N ALA A 213 -13.33 19.51 21.34
CA ALA A 213 -13.76 18.12 21.37
C ALA A 213 -12.60 17.19 21.77
N PRO A 214 -12.84 16.26 22.71
CA PRO A 214 -11.81 15.33 23.17
C PRO A 214 -11.44 14.34 22.06
N VAL A 215 -10.17 13.96 22.04
CA VAL A 215 -9.64 12.89 21.20
C VAL A 215 -9.39 11.69 22.11
N ASP A 216 -10.17 10.64 21.89
CA ASP A 216 -10.14 9.44 22.74
C ASP A 216 -9.30 8.33 22.09
N ARG A 217 -9.19 8.34 20.76
CA ARG A 217 -8.45 7.32 20.01
C ARG A 217 -6.99 7.69 19.83
N MET A 218 -6.19 6.64 19.75
CA MET A 218 -4.81 6.73 19.33
C MET A 218 -4.71 7.16 17.86
N LEU A 219 -4.06 8.27 17.59
CA LEU A 219 -3.83 8.70 16.22
C LEU A 219 -2.60 8.01 15.60
N PHE A 220 -2.45 8.16 14.29
CA PHE A 220 -1.45 7.50 13.47
C PHE A 220 -0.03 7.68 13.99
N ILE A 221 0.40 8.92 14.26
CA ILE A 221 1.78 9.17 14.70
C ILE A 221 2.05 8.61 16.09
N GLU A 222 1.09 8.71 17.00
CA GLU A 222 1.22 8.15 18.34
C GLU A 222 1.31 6.62 18.31
N ARG A 223 0.48 5.97 17.48
CA ARG A 223 0.59 4.53 17.26
C ARG A 223 1.96 4.18 16.70
N ARG A 224 2.45 4.89 15.68
CA ARG A 224 3.77 4.63 15.08
C ARG A 224 4.93 4.87 16.06
N ALA A 225 4.82 5.87 16.92
CA ALA A 225 5.80 6.15 17.97
C ALA A 225 5.83 5.04 19.02
N ARG A 226 4.66 4.53 19.46
CA ARG A 226 4.58 3.34 20.31
C ARG A 226 5.19 2.12 19.61
N ASP A 227 4.83 1.92 18.35
CA ASP A 227 5.42 1.03 17.35
C ASP A 227 6.94 0.88 17.53
N ALA A 228 7.58 2.02 17.29
CA ALA A 228 9.02 2.19 17.33
C ALA A 228 9.60 1.99 18.74
N ALA A 229 8.94 2.51 19.78
CA ALA A 229 9.39 2.37 21.16
C ALA A 229 9.35 0.90 21.63
N ALA A 230 8.29 0.17 21.30
CA ALA A 230 8.18 -1.26 21.60
C ALA A 230 9.27 -2.07 20.89
N PHE A 231 9.55 -1.75 19.62
CA PHE A 231 10.65 -2.36 18.89
C PHE A 231 12.01 -2.06 19.51
N ALA A 232 12.30 -0.80 19.85
CA ALA A 232 13.56 -0.40 20.49
C ALA A 232 13.79 -1.10 21.83
N ALA A 233 12.73 -1.20 22.66
CA ALA A 233 12.76 -1.92 23.92
C ALA A 233 13.05 -3.42 23.72
N SER A 234 12.43 -4.06 22.72
CA SER A 234 12.71 -5.47 22.40
C SER A 234 14.11 -5.69 21.82
N SER A 235 14.72 -4.66 21.23
CA SER A 235 16.03 -4.72 20.58
C SER A 235 17.20 -4.37 21.53
N GLY A 236 16.93 -4.10 22.81
CA GLY A 236 17.95 -3.70 23.80
C GLY A 236 18.54 -2.30 23.57
N SER A 237 17.99 -1.51 22.64
CA SER A 237 18.38 -0.12 22.41
C SER A 237 17.62 0.74 23.42
N GLY A 238 18.31 1.20 24.47
CA GLY A 238 17.77 2.05 25.53
C GLY A 238 17.43 3.48 25.07
N ALA A 239 16.89 3.67 23.87
CA ALA A 239 16.35 4.94 23.43
C ALA A 239 14.98 5.14 24.07
N ALA A 240 14.95 5.87 25.18
CA ALA A 240 13.72 6.48 25.68
C ALA A 240 13.26 7.50 24.63
N VAL A 241 12.42 7.07 23.69
CA VAL A 241 11.61 8.01 22.93
C VAL A 241 10.71 8.65 23.98
N ASP A 242 10.88 9.96 24.19
CA ASP A 242 10.06 10.78 25.07
C ASP A 242 8.65 10.84 24.47
N GLY A 243 7.96 9.71 24.58
CA GLY A 243 6.63 9.47 24.06
C GLY A 243 5.69 10.04 25.08
N ASP A 244 5.54 11.36 25.07
CA ASP A 244 4.43 12.03 25.73
C ASP A 244 3.15 11.43 25.12
N MET A 245 2.63 10.38 25.77
CA MET A 245 1.41 9.71 25.36
C MET A 245 0.30 10.72 25.61
N ARG A 246 -0.13 11.38 24.53
CA ARG A 246 -1.01 12.55 24.47
C ARG A 246 -2.45 12.26 24.93
N ARG A 247 -2.60 11.70 26.13
CA ARG A 247 -3.91 11.39 26.70
C ARG A 247 -4.63 12.69 27.01
N GLY A 248 -5.89 12.77 26.59
CA GLY A 248 -6.77 13.91 26.90
C GLY A 248 -6.50 15.15 26.05
N TRP A 249 -5.75 15.01 24.95
CA TRP A 249 -5.66 16.07 23.95
C TRP A 249 -7.02 16.28 23.28
N ARG A 250 -7.24 17.52 22.87
CA ARG A 250 -8.40 17.95 22.10
C ARG A 250 -8.00 18.18 20.66
N VAL A 251 -8.97 18.29 19.77
CA VAL A 251 -8.70 18.62 18.37
C VAL A 251 -7.88 19.91 18.24
N ALA A 252 -8.19 20.93 19.05
CA ALA A 252 -7.44 22.18 19.10
C ALA A 252 -5.94 22.02 19.38
N ASP A 253 -5.54 21.05 20.21
CA ASP A 253 -4.12 20.80 20.54
C ASP A 253 -3.36 20.24 19.33
N TYR A 254 -3.99 19.32 18.58
CA TYR A 254 -3.43 18.82 17.32
C TYR A 254 -3.35 19.91 16.25
N VAL A 255 -4.36 20.78 16.18
CA VAL A 255 -4.38 21.94 15.28
C VAL A 255 -3.24 22.91 15.61
N HIS A 256 -3.04 23.23 16.89
CA HIS A 256 -1.96 24.11 17.34
C HIS A 256 -0.60 23.55 16.93
N ARG A 257 -0.37 22.26 17.21
CA ARG A 257 0.86 21.56 16.83
C ARG A 257 1.07 21.56 15.30
N ALA A 258 0.01 21.33 14.52
CA ALA A 258 0.12 21.34 13.07
C ALA A 258 0.53 22.72 12.54
N LEU A 259 -0.01 23.80 13.11
CA LEU A 259 0.39 25.17 12.77
C LEU A 259 1.84 25.46 13.16
N GLU A 260 2.32 24.95 14.29
CA GLU A 260 3.74 25.03 14.67
C GLU A 260 4.63 24.31 13.65
N GLN A 261 4.28 23.09 13.26
CA GLN A 261 5.04 22.31 12.27
C GLN A 261 5.12 22.99 10.90
N ILE A 262 4.04 23.65 10.46
CA ILE A 262 4.01 24.43 9.22
C ILE A 262 4.88 25.69 9.35
N ARG A 263 4.94 26.31 10.54
CA ARG A 263 5.71 27.53 10.79
C ARG A 263 7.21 27.28 10.95
N SER A 264 7.61 26.12 11.47
CA SER A 264 9.02 25.81 11.72
C SER A 264 9.81 25.70 10.41
N PRO A 265 10.91 26.48 10.22
CA PRO A 265 11.81 26.28 9.09
C PRO A 265 12.38 24.86 9.11
N GLU A 266 12.79 24.32 7.96
CA GLU A 266 13.45 23.01 7.88
C GLU A 266 14.69 22.96 8.79
N GLU A 267 14.58 22.38 9.97
CA GLU A 267 15.76 21.89 10.68
C GLU A 267 16.21 20.62 9.97
N GLY A 268 17.12 20.77 9.00
CA GLY A 268 18.00 19.69 8.57
C GLY A 268 18.74 19.09 9.79
N PRO A 269 19.25 17.85 9.70
CA PRO A 269 19.82 17.16 10.85
C PRO A 269 20.87 18.05 11.53
N ALA A 270 20.67 18.32 12.82
CA ALA A 270 21.56 19.12 13.64
C ALA A 270 22.97 18.52 13.65
N THR A 271 23.82 18.93 12.71
CA THR A 271 25.27 18.85 12.88
C THR A 271 25.62 19.87 13.95
N SER A 272 25.63 19.40 15.19
CA SER A 272 26.36 20.02 16.29
C SER A 272 27.79 20.31 15.82
N GLN A 273 28.06 21.57 15.47
CA GLN A 273 29.41 22.11 15.58
C GLN A 273 29.39 23.13 16.71
N PRO A 274 30.19 22.92 17.78
CA PRO A 274 30.39 23.95 18.77
C PRO A 274 31.20 25.07 18.13
N VAL A 275 30.64 26.28 18.13
CA VAL A 275 31.36 27.52 17.83
C VAL A 275 32.45 27.65 18.89
N ALA A 276 33.70 27.40 18.50
CA ALA A 276 34.85 27.73 19.31
C ALA A 276 34.89 29.26 19.51
N GLY A 277 34.66 29.69 20.74
CA GLY A 277 34.83 31.07 21.16
C GLY A 277 36.27 31.53 20.91
N GLY A 278 36.38 32.74 20.36
CA GLY A 278 37.65 33.42 20.11
C GLY A 278 38.41 33.71 21.40
N SER A 279 39.73 33.67 21.29
CA SER A 279 40.66 34.30 22.23
C SER A 279 41.76 34.95 21.42
N THR A 280 41.68 36.28 21.30
CA THR A 280 42.81 37.21 21.18
C THR A 280 42.38 38.53 21.79
#